data_AF-N0B182-F1
#
_entry.id   AF-N0B182-F1
#
_cell.length_a   1.000
_cell.length_b   1.000
_cell.length_c   1.000
_cell.angle_alpha   90.00
_cell.angle_beta   90.00
_cell.angle_gamma   90.00
#
_symmetry.space_group_name_H-M   'P 1'
#
loop_
_entity.id
_entity.type
_entity.pdbx_description
1 polymer ?
#
loop_
_entity_poly.entity_id
_entity_poly.type
_entity_poly.pdbx_seq_one_letter_code
_entity_poly.pdbx_strand_id
1 'polypeptide(L)'
;MAVRKEDLLRMIENLDNADKKAAFDFIQFLSERSKQKPQTWKKIDDLDPDDEPLTEEELKQLKSDEGYITGEDAKREFGLQVDLP
;
A
#
# COMPACT_ATOMS: atom_id res chain seq x y z
N MET A 1 13.33 -4.66 -18.60
CA MET A 1 14.41 -5.57 -18.14
C MET A 1 13.86 -6.99 -18.13
N ALA A 2 14.46 -7.90 -18.89
CA ALA A 2 14.09 -9.32 -18.83
C ALA A 2 15.05 -10.02 -17.86
N VAL A 3 14.53 -10.51 -16.75
CA VAL A 3 15.31 -11.34 -15.81
C VAL A 3 15.40 -12.74 -16.39
N ARG A 4 16.62 -13.27 -16.51
CA ARG A 4 16.84 -14.64 -16.99
C ARG A 4 16.47 -15.64 -15.90
N LYS A 5 15.91 -16.78 -16.30
CA LYS A 5 15.43 -17.82 -15.36
C LYS A 5 16.57 -18.35 -14.49
N GLU A 6 17.77 -18.47 -15.06
CA GLU A 6 18.95 -19.00 -14.41
C GLU A 6 19.45 -18.07 -13.29
N ASP A 7 19.34 -16.76 -13.48
CA ASP A 7 19.74 -15.78 -12.48
C ASP A 7 18.79 -15.79 -11.27
N LEU A 8 17.49 -16.00 -11.50
CA LEU A 8 16.49 -16.13 -10.43
C LEU A 8 16.71 -17.38 -9.58
N LEU A 9 16.95 -18.53 -10.21
CA LEU A 9 17.19 -19.79 -9.52
C LEU A 9 18.45 -19.73 -8.65
N ARG A 10 19.56 -19.20 -9.21
CA ARG A 10 20.81 -19.01 -8.46
C ARG A 10 20.61 -18.10 -7.25
N MET A 11 19.78 -17.07 -7.37
CA MET A 11 19.50 -16.15 -6.27
C MET A 11 18.74 -16.86 -5.14
N ILE A 12 17.73 -17.66 -5.46
CA ILE A 12 16.95 -18.43 -4.48
C ILE A 12 17.82 -19.52 -3.81
N GLU A 13 18.71 -20.17 -4.56
CA GLU A 13 19.59 -21.21 -4.03
C GLU A 13 20.55 -20.67 -2.95
N ASN A 14 21.04 -19.45 -3.15
CA ASN A 14 21.99 -18.78 -2.25
C ASN A 14 21.35 -18.21 -0.97
N LEU A 15 20.02 -18.17 -0.87
CA LEU A 15 19.32 -17.71 0.33
C LEU A 15 19.44 -18.72 1.47
N ASP A 16 19.37 -18.22 2.70
CA ASP A 16 19.24 -19.07 3.87
C ASP A 16 17.82 -19.68 3.95
N ASN A 17 17.59 -20.62 4.87
CA ASN A 17 16.29 -21.30 4.94
C ASN A 17 15.13 -20.39 5.37
N ALA A 18 15.40 -19.31 6.13
CA ALA A 18 14.37 -18.37 6.55
C ALA A 18 13.95 -17.47 5.38
N ASP A 19 14.94 -16.95 4.65
CA ASP A 19 14.76 -16.10 3.49
C ASP A 19 14.18 -16.87 2.30
N LYS A 20 14.49 -18.17 2.16
CA LYS A 20 13.85 -19.05 1.16
C LYS A 20 12.35 -19.12 1.35
N LYS A 21 11.89 -19.20 2.59
CA LYS A 21 10.45 -19.20 2.90
C LYS A 21 9.82 -17.86 2.55
N ALA A 22 10.44 -16.76 2.96
CA ALA A 22 9.96 -15.42 2.62
C ALA A 22 9.92 -15.18 1.10
N ALA A 23 10.96 -15.62 0.37
CA ALA A 23 11.01 -15.55 -1.08
C ALA A 23 9.91 -16.40 -1.74
N PHE A 24 9.67 -17.62 -1.23
CA PHE A 24 8.59 -18.47 -1.69
C PHE A 24 7.22 -17.82 -1.51
N ASP A 25 6.93 -17.32 -0.30
CA ASP A 25 5.67 -16.65 0.03
C ASP A 25 5.45 -15.43 -0.87
N PHE A 26 6.51 -14.65 -1.11
CA PHE A 26 6.45 -13.48 -1.99
C PHE A 26 6.23 -13.86 -3.46
N ILE A 27 6.94 -14.87 -3.98
CA ILE A 27 6.75 -15.34 -5.36
C ILE A 27 5.33 -15.92 -5.54
N GLN A 28 4.82 -16.64 -4.54
CA GLN A 28 3.45 -17.14 -4.53
C GLN A 28 2.45 -15.98 -4.58
N PHE A 29 2.61 -14.97 -3.72
CA PHE A 29 1.79 -13.76 -3.75
C PHE A 29 1.82 -13.08 -5.11
N LEU A 30 3.00 -12.90 -5.72
CA LEU A 30 3.11 -12.30 -7.04
C LEU A 30 2.39 -13.13 -8.12
N SER A 31 2.47 -14.46 -8.04
CA SER A 31 1.76 -15.36 -8.93
C SER A 31 0.24 -15.21 -8.81
N GLU A 32 -0.28 -15.19 -7.58
CA GLU A 32 -1.71 -14.99 -7.30
C GLU A 32 -2.19 -13.59 -7.71
N ARG A 33 -1.44 -12.55 -7.35
CA ARG A 33 -1.68 -11.15 -7.75
C ARG A 33 -1.65 -10.99 -9.27
N SER A 34 -0.79 -11.71 -9.99
CA SER A 34 -0.74 -11.60 -11.45
C SER A 34 -1.99 -12.17 -12.13
N LYS A 35 -2.60 -13.20 -11.54
CA LYS A 35 -3.88 -13.76 -11.97
C LYS A 35 -5.03 -12.83 -11.60
N GLN A 36 -4.92 -12.19 -10.45
CA GLN A 36 -5.79 -11.09 -10.00
C GLN A 36 -5.20 -9.72 -10.37
N LYS A 37 -4.72 -9.53 -11.62
CA LYS A 37 -4.45 -8.17 -12.14
C LYS A 37 -5.61 -7.27 -11.70
N PRO A 38 -5.37 -5.99 -11.35
CA PRO A 38 -6.32 -5.12 -10.68
C PRO A 38 -7.48 -4.72 -11.60
N GLN A 39 -8.25 -5.72 -12.01
CA GLN A 39 -9.63 -5.58 -12.37
C GLN A 39 -10.37 -4.97 -11.18
N THR A 40 -9.88 -5.12 -9.94
CA THR A 40 -10.45 -4.46 -8.76
C THR A 40 -10.47 -2.93 -8.89
N TRP A 41 -9.36 -2.28 -9.29
CA TRP A 41 -9.34 -0.82 -9.42
C TRP A 41 -10.18 -0.34 -10.60
N LYS A 42 -10.08 -1.00 -11.77
CA LYS A 42 -10.96 -0.70 -12.89
C LYS A 42 -12.43 -0.92 -12.57
N LYS A 43 -12.77 -2.00 -11.86
CA LYS A 43 -14.12 -2.26 -11.37
C LYS A 43 -14.57 -1.19 -10.40
N ILE A 44 -13.70 -0.70 -9.52
CA ILE A 44 -14.03 0.41 -8.60
C ILE A 44 -14.26 1.70 -9.38
N ASP A 45 -13.44 2.02 -10.38
CA ASP A 45 -13.63 3.19 -11.25
C ASP A 45 -14.90 3.07 -12.09
N ASP A 46 -15.28 1.85 -12.49
CA ASP A 46 -16.48 1.54 -13.28
C ASP A 46 -17.75 1.37 -12.40
N LEU A 47 -17.64 1.43 -11.06
CA LEU A 47 -18.80 1.40 -10.16
C LEU A 47 -19.48 2.76 -10.13
N ASP A 48 -20.81 2.74 -10.02
CA ASP A 48 -21.57 3.98 -9.79
C ASP A 48 -21.15 4.60 -8.45
N PRO A 49 -21.06 5.95 -8.37
CA PRO A 49 -20.84 6.64 -7.11
C PRO A 49 -21.91 6.25 -6.09
N ASP A 50 -21.51 6.13 -4.82
CA ASP A 50 -22.48 5.92 -3.76
C ASP A 50 -23.39 7.16 -3.61
N ASP A 51 -24.68 6.90 -3.39
CA ASP A 51 -25.70 7.92 -3.09
C ASP A 51 -25.74 8.23 -1.58
N GLU A 52 -24.94 7.55 -0.76
CA GLU A 52 -24.87 7.78 0.68
C GLU A 52 -24.41 9.23 0.99
N PRO A 53 -25.24 10.03 1.67
CA PRO A 53 -24.87 11.38 2.05
C PRO A 53 -23.80 11.35 3.14
N LEU A 54 -22.86 12.29 3.07
CA LEU A 54 -21.85 12.48 4.11
C LEU A 54 -22.50 12.65 5.49
N THR A 55 -21.93 11.96 6.47
CA THR A 55 -22.30 12.11 7.87
C THR A 55 -21.96 13.51 8.40
N GLU A 56 -22.52 13.89 9.55
CA GLU A 56 -22.24 15.19 10.18
C GLU A 56 -20.75 15.38 10.50
N GLU A 57 -20.05 14.31 10.90
CA GLU A 57 -18.62 14.32 11.19
C GLU A 57 -17.79 14.51 9.91
N GLU A 58 -18.12 13.79 8.84
CA GLU A 58 -17.44 13.92 7.54
C GLU A 58 -17.67 15.30 6.92
N LEU A 59 -18.89 15.86 7.03
CA LEU A 59 -19.18 17.22 6.62
C LEU A 59 -18.39 18.26 7.42
N LYS A 60 -18.18 18.02 8.72
CA LYS A 60 -17.36 18.88 9.57
C LYS A 60 -15.88 18.79 9.20
N GLN A 61 -15.37 17.60 8.92
CA GLN A 61 -13.99 17.40 8.45
C GLN A 61 -13.76 18.04 7.08
N LEU A 62 -14.69 17.85 6.14
CA LEU A 62 -14.61 18.41 4.79
C LEU A 62 -14.63 19.94 4.79
N LYS A 63 -15.35 20.56 5.73
CA LYS A 63 -15.43 22.01 5.91
C LYS A 63 -14.40 22.55 6.90
N SER A 64 -13.53 21.71 7.44
CA SER A 64 -12.50 22.14 8.38
C SER A 64 -11.41 22.88 7.63
N ASP A 65 -11.12 24.10 8.07
CA ASP A 65 -9.97 24.88 7.60
C ASP A 65 -8.64 24.39 8.21
N GLU A 66 -8.67 23.32 9.03
CA GLU A 66 -7.49 22.73 9.67
C GLU A 66 -6.49 22.16 8.63
N GLY A 67 -6.91 21.98 7.38
CA GLY A 67 -6.03 21.72 6.24
C GLY A 67 -5.06 20.56 6.45
N TYR A 68 -3.92 20.60 5.78
CA TYR A 68 -2.80 19.71 6.08
C TYR A 68 -1.92 20.37 7.14
N ILE A 69 -1.73 19.72 8.28
CA ILE A 69 -0.69 20.11 9.23
C ILE A 69 0.67 19.64 8.72
N THR A 70 1.71 20.46 8.90
CA THR A 70 3.07 20.04 8.55
C THR A 70 3.52 18.92 9.49
N GLY A 71 4.42 18.05 9.02
CA GLY A 71 4.98 16.98 9.86
C GLY A 71 5.66 17.52 11.14
N GLU A 72 6.21 18.73 11.08
CA GLU A 72 6.80 19.43 12.23
C GLU A 72 5.74 19.89 13.24
N ASP A 73 4.61 20.42 12.76
CA ASP A 73 3.49 20.83 13.63
C ASP A 73 2.86 19.61 14.32
N ALA A 74 2.66 18.52 13.58
CA ALA A 74 2.20 17.25 14.14
C ALA A 74 3.17 16.70 15.20
N LYS A 75 4.48 16.77 14.93
CA LYS A 75 5.50 16.32 15.90
C LYS A 75 5.41 17.10 17.21
N ARG A 76 5.24 18.42 17.12
CA ARG A 76 5.14 19.31 18.28
C ARG A 76 3.87 19.05 19.09
N GLU A 77 2.73 18.88 18.42
CA GLU A 77 1.42 18.74 19.09
C GLU A 77 1.22 17.35 19.72
N PHE A 78 1.69 16.29 19.05
CA PHE A 78 1.54 14.90 19.52
C PHE A 78 2.75 14.40 20.34
N GLY A 79 3.78 15.23 20.54
CA GLY A 79 4.98 14.84 21.29
C GLY A 79 5.77 13.72 20.64
N LEU A 80 5.74 13.64 19.31
CA LEU A 80 6.39 12.56 18.56
C LEU A 80 7.90 12.73 18.60
N GLN A 81 8.63 11.64 18.82
CA GLN A 81 10.10 11.64 18.81
C GLN A 81 10.67 11.51 17.39
N VAL A 82 9.83 11.28 16.39
CA VAL A 82 10.19 11.04 14.99
C VAL A 82 9.71 12.20 14.12
N ASP A 83 10.52 12.55 13.12
CA ASP A 83 10.10 13.49 12.07
C ASP A 83 9.15 12.76 11.11
N LEU A 84 7.96 13.33 10.93
CA LEU A 84 7.04 12.89 9.90
C LEU A 84 7.44 13.54 8.57
N PRO A 85 7.40 12.80 7.45
CA PRO A 85 7.80 13.29 6.12
C PRO A 85 6.90 14.41 5.59
#